data_AF-I1TG74-F1
#
_entry.id   AF-I1TG74-F1
#
_cell.length_a   1.000
_cell.length_b   1.000
_cell.length_c   1.000
_cell.angle_alpha   90.00
_cell.angle_beta   90.00
_cell.angle_gamma   90.00
#
_symmetry.space_group_name_H-M   'P 1'
#
loop_
_entity.id
_entity.type
_entity.pdbx_description
1 polymer ?
#
loop_
_entity_poly.entity_id
_entity_poly.type
_entity_poly.pdbx_seq_one_letter_code
_entity_poly.pdbx_strand_id
1 'polypeptide(L)'
;GERLIGQPAKRQAVTNPDNTIFAVKRLIGRRFDDPITKKDTELVPYHIVKGPNGDAWVKAGGEDYSPSQISAYTLQKMKETAESYLGETVTQAVITVPAYFNDAQRQATKDAGKIAGLEVLRIINEPTAAALSYGLEKNDGKTIAVYDLGGGTFDISILEIGDGVFEVKSTNGDTFLGGEDFDAQIVEFLAADFQKAESIDLTKDRLALQRLRESAEKAKIELSSAQTTEVNLPFITADATGPKHLVKAISRSDLERLVEPLIQRSIEPLKKALADAGMKTGDIDEVVLVGGMTRMPRVREVVKSFFGKEPHTGVNPDEVVAMGAAIQAGVLQGDVKDVLLLDVTPLSLGIETLGGVFTRMIDRNTTIPTKKSQTYSTADDNQNAVTIRVFQGEREMAADNKILGQFDLIG
;
A
#
# COMPACT_ATOMS: atom_id res chain seq x y z
N GLY A 1 16.37 -6.30 24.41
CA GLY A 1 14.96 -6.28 24.87
C GLY A 1 14.18 -7.34 24.12
N GLU A 2 12.97 -7.66 24.58
CA GLU A 2 12.04 -8.55 23.88
C GLU A 2 11.47 -7.87 22.62
N ARG A 3 11.29 -8.62 21.53
CA ARG A 3 10.65 -8.13 20.29
C ARG A 3 9.18 -8.53 20.29
N LEU A 4 8.28 -7.55 20.25
CA LEU A 4 6.84 -7.76 20.21
C LEU A 4 6.32 -7.56 18.78
N ILE A 5 5.37 -8.40 18.36
CA ILE A 5 4.74 -8.35 17.02
C ILE A 5 3.22 -8.45 17.18
N GLY A 6 2.47 -7.63 16.44
CA GLY A 6 1.00 -7.63 16.45
C GLY A 6 0.39 -6.91 17.67
N GLN A 7 -0.67 -7.48 18.24
CA GLN A 7 -1.42 -6.85 19.35
C GLN A 7 -0.56 -6.51 20.58
N PRO A 8 0.39 -7.36 21.04
CA PRO A 8 1.31 -6.99 22.11
C PRO A 8 2.12 -5.72 21.80
N ALA A 9 2.61 -5.57 20.55
CA ALA A 9 3.34 -4.37 20.13
C ALA A 9 2.42 -3.14 20.09
N LYS A 10 1.20 -3.27 19.53
CA LYS A 10 0.21 -2.19 19.49
C LYS A 10 -0.15 -1.68 20.89
N ARG A 11 -0.33 -2.56 21.88
CA ARG A 11 -0.69 -2.18 23.25
C ARG A 11 0.35 -1.33 23.97
N GLN A 12 1.64 -1.52 23.69
CA GLN A 12 2.72 -0.76 24.33
C GLN A 12 3.19 0.44 23.51
N ALA A 13 2.58 0.71 22.36
CA ALA A 13 2.94 1.81 21.47
C ALA A 13 2.91 3.16 22.20
N VAL A 14 1.91 3.37 23.05
CA VAL A 14 1.77 4.59 23.86
C VAL A 14 2.96 4.83 24.79
N THR A 15 3.49 3.79 25.43
CA THR A 15 4.62 3.91 26.38
C THR A 15 5.99 3.82 25.73
N ASN A 16 6.05 3.43 24.45
CA ASN A 16 7.30 3.20 23.73
C ASN A 16 7.20 3.64 22.25
N PRO A 17 6.84 4.90 21.98
CA PRO A 17 6.53 5.36 20.62
C PRO A 17 7.75 5.32 19.68
N ASP A 18 8.94 5.53 20.21
CA ASP A 18 10.20 5.61 19.45
C ASP A 18 10.65 4.25 18.90
N ASN A 19 10.28 3.15 19.57
CA ASN A 19 10.70 1.79 19.22
C ASN A 19 9.52 0.93 18.74
N THR A 20 8.34 1.50 18.57
CA THR A 20 7.17 0.80 18.02
C THR A 20 7.02 1.16 16.56
N ILE A 21 7.47 0.25 15.69
CA ILE A 21 7.44 0.47 14.24
C ILE A 21 6.12 -0.04 13.66
N PHE A 22 5.43 0.83 12.93
CA PHE A 22 4.20 0.54 12.20
C PHE A 22 4.26 1.20 10.81
N ALA A 23 3.27 0.95 9.94
CA ALA A 23 3.20 1.51 8.58
C ALA A 23 4.47 1.33 7.72
N VAL A 24 5.37 0.40 8.07
CA VAL A 24 6.68 0.21 7.39
C VAL A 24 6.55 -0.16 5.91
N LYS A 25 5.38 -0.69 5.50
CA LYS A 25 5.03 -0.92 4.08
C LYS A 25 5.04 0.37 3.25
N ARG A 26 4.86 1.55 3.87
CA ARG A 26 5.04 2.85 3.20
C ARG A 26 6.52 3.17 2.93
N LEU A 27 7.46 2.59 3.67
CA LEU A 27 8.90 2.82 3.53
C LEU A 27 9.64 1.77 2.70
N ILE A 28 9.09 0.56 2.59
CA ILE A 28 9.75 -0.55 1.90
C ILE A 28 10.07 -0.19 0.44
N GLY A 29 11.31 -0.44 0.01
CA GLY A 29 11.80 -0.10 -1.34
C GLY A 29 11.92 1.41 -1.66
N ARG A 30 11.80 2.30 -0.66
CA ARG A 30 11.95 3.75 -0.86
C ARG A 30 13.33 4.26 -0.45
N ARG A 31 13.72 5.38 -1.06
CA ARG A 31 14.94 6.12 -0.73
C ARG A 31 14.71 7.03 0.46
N PHE A 32 15.76 7.30 1.23
CA PHE A 32 15.68 8.23 2.36
C PHE A 32 15.35 9.66 1.91
N ASP A 33 15.83 10.06 0.73
CA ASP A 33 15.64 11.39 0.16
C ASP A 33 14.37 11.55 -0.69
N ASP A 34 13.58 10.48 -0.85
CA ASP A 34 12.28 10.50 -1.53
C ASP A 34 11.33 11.52 -0.84
N PRO A 35 10.68 12.43 -1.59
CA PRO A 35 9.71 13.37 -1.02
C PRO A 35 8.60 12.71 -0.20
N ILE A 36 8.20 11.49 -0.54
CA ILE A 36 7.20 10.72 0.21
C ILE A 36 7.77 10.25 1.55
N THR A 37 9.01 9.74 1.57
CA THR A 37 9.69 9.35 2.82
C THR A 37 9.86 10.54 3.77
N LYS A 38 10.13 11.74 3.23
CA LYS A 38 10.20 12.96 4.04
C LYS A 38 8.88 13.27 4.73
N LYS A 39 7.76 13.16 4.00
CA LYS A 39 6.42 13.29 4.60
C LYS A 39 6.17 12.25 5.68
N ASP A 40 6.53 10.98 5.44
CA ASP A 40 6.40 9.93 6.46
C ASP A 40 7.19 10.25 7.72
N THR A 41 8.37 10.87 7.59
CA THR A 41 9.22 11.25 8.74
C THR A 41 8.51 12.26 9.67
N GLU A 42 7.64 13.11 9.12
CA GLU A 42 6.83 14.06 9.88
C GLU A 42 5.59 13.40 10.51
N LEU A 43 5.16 12.25 9.97
CA LEU A 43 3.91 11.58 10.34
C LEU A 43 4.10 10.43 11.33
N VAL A 44 5.33 9.98 11.60
CA VAL A 44 5.58 8.82 12.48
C VAL A 44 6.38 9.20 13.72
N PRO A 45 6.16 8.54 14.87
CA PRO A 45 6.87 8.87 16.09
C PRO A 45 8.27 8.25 16.15
N TYR A 46 8.52 7.17 15.41
CA TYR A 46 9.83 6.50 15.35
C TYR A 46 10.79 7.23 14.40
N HIS A 47 12.07 6.90 14.47
CA HIS A 47 13.08 7.57 13.66
C HIS A 47 13.28 6.87 12.32
N ILE A 48 13.03 7.58 11.23
CA ILE A 48 13.47 7.17 9.88
C ILE A 48 14.90 7.67 9.68
N VAL A 49 15.79 6.78 9.26
CA VAL A 49 17.22 7.03 9.11
C VAL A 49 17.71 6.62 7.72
N LYS A 50 18.85 7.18 7.31
CA LYS A 50 19.48 6.83 6.03
C LYS A 50 20.27 5.53 6.19
N GLY A 51 19.82 4.47 5.52
CA GLY A 51 20.51 3.19 5.50
C GLY A 51 21.83 3.23 4.71
N PRO A 52 22.63 2.15 4.76
CA PRO A 52 23.97 2.10 4.15
C PRO A 52 23.99 2.43 2.66
N ASN A 53 22.95 2.01 1.93
CA ASN A 53 22.84 2.24 0.48
C ASN A 53 22.10 3.54 0.13
N GLY A 54 21.67 4.32 1.12
CA GLY A 54 20.83 5.52 0.96
C GLY A 54 19.32 5.27 0.97
N ASP A 55 18.90 4.05 1.26
CA ASP A 55 17.49 3.69 1.40
C ASP A 55 16.91 4.17 2.74
N ALA A 56 15.59 4.29 2.80
CA ALA A 56 14.88 4.64 4.03
C ALA A 56 14.88 3.44 5.00
N TRP A 57 15.55 3.59 6.13
CA TRP A 57 15.60 2.61 7.22
C TRP A 57 14.91 3.17 8.46
N VAL A 58 14.70 2.34 9.48
CA VAL A 58 14.15 2.77 10.77
C VAL A 58 15.12 2.47 11.88
N LYS A 59 15.16 3.31 12.91
CA LYS A 59 15.98 3.09 14.11
C LYS A 59 15.10 2.69 15.28
N ALA A 60 15.41 1.55 15.90
CA ALA A 60 14.70 1.03 17.07
C ALA A 60 15.67 0.29 17.99
N GLY A 61 15.57 0.50 19.30
CA GLY A 61 16.39 -0.19 20.29
C GLY A 61 17.90 0.09 20.18
N GLY A 62 18.28 1.22 19.56
CA GLY A 62 19.67 1.60 19.31
C GLY A 62 20.28 1.04 18.02
N GLU A 63 19.53 0.22 17.27
CA GLU A 63 19.96 -0.39 16.00
C GLU A 63 19.15 0.14 14.82
N ASP A 64 19.74 0.12 13.64
CA ASP A 64 19.09 0.48 12.38
C ASP A 64 18.61 -0.79 11.67
N TYR A 65 17.35 -0.79 11.23
CA TYR A 65 16.71 -1.89 10.54
C TYR A 65 16.19 -1.45 9.17
N SER A 66 16.43 -2.28 8.16
CA SER A 66 15.77 -2.13 6.87
C SER A 66 14.26 -2.40 6.99
N PRO A 67 13.41 -1.76 6.15
CA PRO A 67 11.99 -2.08 6.07
C PRO A 67 11.71 -3.57 5.80
N SER A 68 12.59 -4.24 5.03
CA SER A 68 12.50 -5.67 4.77
C SER A 68 12.70 -6.50 6.04
N GLN A 69 13.65 -6.14 6.92
CA GLN A 69 13.82 -6.82 8.21
C GLN A 69 12.61 -6.64 9.13
N ILE A 70 12.07 -5.42 9.23
CA ILE A 70 10.87 -5.17 10.04
C ILE A 70 9.68 -5.97 9.49
N SER A 71 9.47 -5.95 8.17
CA SER A 71 8.39 -6.69 7.52
C SER A 71 8.56 -8.20 7.67
N ALA A 72 9.81 -8.69 7.68
CA ALA A 72 10.11 -10.10 7.93
C ALA A 72 9.65 -10.56 9.32
N TYR A 73 9.69 -9.71 10.34
CA TYR A 73 9.15 -10.07 11.67
C TYR A 73 7.63 -10.29 11.62
N THR A 74 6.89 -9.47 10.88
CA THR A 74 5.46 -9.71 10.65
C THR A 74 5.23 -11.02 9.88
N LEU A 75 6.02 -11.29 8.84
CA LEU A 75 5.92 -12.52 8.07
C LEU A 75 6.29 -13.77 8.90
N GLN A 76 7.29 -13.69 9.78
CA GLN A 76 7.63 -14.74 10.73
C GLN A 76 6.44 -15.04 11.65
N LYS A 77 5.74 -14.00 12.14
CA LYS A 77 4.54 -14.21 12.95
C LYS A 77 3.42 -14.91 12.18
N MET A 78 3.25 -14.61 10.90
CA MET A 78 2.26 -15.30 10.04
C MET A 78 2.68 -16.75 9.76
N LYS A 79 3.96 -16.99 9.52
CA LYS A 79 4.53 -18.34 9.41
C LYS A 79 4.27 -19.15 10.68
N GLU A 80 4.64 -18.64 11.86
CA GLU A 80 4.37 -19.30 13.16
C GLU A 80 2.88 -19.60 13.35
N THR A 81 2.00 -18.71 12.89
CA THR A 81 0.54 -18.89 12.97
C THR A 81 0.10 -20.08 12.10
N ALA A 82 0.61 -20.17 10.87
CA ALA A 82 0.33 -21.31 9.98
C ALA A 82 0.93 -22.62 10.52
N GLU A 83 2.18 -22.61 10.99
CA GLU A 83 2.86 -23.77 11.58
C GLU A 83 2.13 -24.28 12.82
N SER A 84 1.65 -23.38 13.68
CA SER A 84 0.87 -23.75 14.86
C SER A 84 -0.47 -24.39 14.51
N TYR A 85 -1.07 -24.02 13.38
CA TYR A 85 -2.33 -24.58 12.91
C TYR A 85 -2.12 -25.94 12.23
N LEU A 86 -1.10 -26.05 11.38
CA LEU A 86 -0.81 -27.25 10.59
C LEU A 86 -0.07 -28.34 11.37
N GLY A 87 0.68 -27.97 12.41
CA GLY A 87 1.51 -28.90 13.19
C GLY A 87 2.81 -29.31 12.49
N GLU A 88 3.22 -28.60 11.44
CA GLU A 88 4.44 -28.85 10.66
C GLU A 88 5.14 -27.54 10.26
N THR A 89 6.37 -27.65 9.77
CA THR A 89 7.18 -26.50 9.34
C THR A 89 6.70 -25.97 7.98
N VAL A 90 6.52 -24.65 7.87
CA VAL A 90 6.14 -23.98 6.63
C VAL A 90 7.36 -23.26 6.06
N THR A 91 7.76 -23.63 4.85
CA THR A 91 8.98 -23.11 4.20
C THR A 91 8.70 -22.29 2.95
N GLN A 92 7.48 -22.31 2.43
CA GLN A 92 7.12 -21.68 1.15
C GLN A 92 5.91 -20.76 1.33
N ALA A 93 5.87 -19.65 0.59
CA ALA A 93 4.75 -18.72 0.64
C ALA A 93 4.50 -17.99 -0.69
N VAL A 94 3.25 -17.60 -0.89
CA VAL A 94 2.86 -16.53 -1.81
C VAL A 94 2.63 -15.28 -0.96
N ILE A 95 3.25 -14.16 -1.34
CA ILE A 95 3.17 -12.89 -0.59
C ILE A 95 2.53 -11.83 -1.48
N THR A 96 1.62 -11.03 -0.92
CA THR A 96 0.90 -9.99 -1.66
C THR A 96 1.64 -8.66 -1.65
N VAL A 97 1.44 -7.86 -2.71
CA VAL A 97 1.89 -6.47 -2.81
C VAL A 97 0.82 -5.61 -3.49
N PRO A 98 0.77 -4.29 -3.22
CA PRO A 98 -0.06 -3.36 -3.98
C PRO A 98 0.22 -3.48 -5.47
N ALA A 99 -0.82 -3.40 -6.30
CA ALA A 99 -0.64 -3.55 -7.74
C ALA A 99 0.32 -2.49 -8.30
N TYR A 100 0.26 -1.28 -7.77
CA TYR A 100 1.09 -0.16 -8.18
C TYR A 100 2.51 -0.12 -7.57
N PHE A 101 2.95 -1.19 -6.88
CA PHE A 101 4.35 -1.29 -6.42
C PHE A 101 5.34 -1.35 -7.59
N ASN A 102 6.40 -0.55 -7.50
CA ASN A 102 7.52 -0.57 -8.43
C ASN A 102 8.48 -1.75 -8.17
N ASP A 103 9.48 -1.91 -9.03
CA ASP A 103 10.44 -3.02 -8.96
C ASP A 103 11.18 -3.12 -7.61
N ALA A 104 11.70 -1.99 -7.11
CA ALA A 104 12.42 -1.94 -5.83
C ALA A 104 11.54 -2.36 -4.64
N GLN A 105 10.26 -1.97 -4.64
CA GLN A 105 9.31 -2.33 -3.59
C GLN A 105 8.94 -3.82 -3.63
N ARG A 106 8.76 -4.38 -4.84
CA ARG A 106 8.50 -5.82 -5.05
C ARG A 106 9.70 -6.65 -4.60
N GLN A 107 10.91 -6.25 -4.99
CA GLN A 107 12.13 -6.94 -4.60
C GLN A 107 12.34 -6.87 -3.09
N ALA A 108 12.19 -5.70 -2.47
CA ALA A 108 12.34 -5.55 -1.02
C ALA A 108 11.30 -6.37 -0.22
N THR A 109 10.08 -6.55 -0.75
CA THR A 109 9.06 -7.42 -0.14
C THR A 109 9.43 -8.91 -0.29
N LYS A 110 9.95 -9.31 -1.45
CA LYS A 110 10.49 -10.66 -1.66
C LYS A 110 11.65 -10.96 -0.71
N ASP A 111 12.53 -9.98 -0.50
CA ASP A 111 13.64 -10.08 0.45
C ASP A 111 13.14 -10.22 1.90
N ALA A 112 12.06 -9.53 2.27
CA ALA A 112 11.41 -9.72 3.57
C ALA A 112 10.94 -11.16 3.78
N GLY A 113 10.33 -11.78 2.76
CA GLY A 113 9.97 -13.21 2.81
C GLY A 113 11.19 -14.12 3.02
N LYS A 114 12.29 -13.86 2.28
CA LYS A 114 13.54 -14.61 2.44
C LYS A 114 14.13 -14.47 3.85
N ILE A 115 14.16 -13.24 4.40
CA ILE A 115 14.63 -12.98 5.78
C ILE A 115 13.74 -13.69 6.81
N ALA A 116 12.43 -13.82 6.52
CA ALA A 116 11.50 -14.57 7.35
C ALA A 116 11.68 -16.09 7.29
N GLY A 117 12.59 -16.61 6.47
CA GLY A 117 12.80 -18.04 6.27
C GLY A 117 11.70 -18.68 5.42
N LEU A 118 11.17 -17.93 4.45
CA LEU A 118 10.20 -18.38 3.45
C LEU A 118 10.81 -18.29 2.06
N GLU A 119 10.72 -19.38 1.30
CA GLU A 119 10.87 -19.37 -0.15
C GLU A 119 9.63 -18.70 -0.74
N VAL A 120 9.82 -17.54 -1.37
CA VAL A 120 8.75 -16.77 -1.99
C VAL A 120 8.47 -17.32 -3.38
N LEU A 121 7.47 -18.20 -3.49
CA LEU A 121 7.08 -18.85 -4.75
C LEU A 121 6.52 -17.84 -5.76
N ARG A 122 5.76 -16.85 -5.28
CA ARG A 122 5.17 -15.79 -6.09
C ARG A 122 4.94 -14.54 -5.26
N ILE A 123 5.20 -13.39 -5.88
CA ILE A 123 4.63 -12.11 -5.47
C ILE A 123 3.38 -11.88 -6.30
N ILE A 124 2.23 -11.75 -5.65
CA ILE A 124 0.93 -11.53 -6.30
C ILE A 124 0.41 -10.12 -5.99
N ASN A 125 -0.23 -9.49 -6.97
CA ASN A 125 -0.89 -8.20 -6.76
C ASN A 125 -2.14 -8.38 -5.90
N GLU A 126 -2.34 -7.48 -4.92
CA GLU A 126 -3.48 -7.49 -4.00
C GLU A 126 -4.85 -7.54 -4.70
N PRO A 127 -5.15 -6.67 -5.69
CA PRO A 127 -6.42 -6.73 -6.40
C PRO A 127 -6.57 -8.00 -7.25
N THR A 128 -5.46 -8.54 -7.79
CA THR A 128 -5.47 -9.82 -8.50
C THR A 128 -5.79 -10.99 -7.56
N ALA A 129 -5.20 -11.01 -6.37
CA ALA A 129 -5.53 -12.00 -5.34
C ALA A 129 -7.00 -11.88 -4.94
N ALA A 130 -7.50 -10.66 -4.73
CA ALA A 130 -8.91 -10.45 -4.41
C ALA A 130 -9.84 -10.96 -5.53
N ALA A 131 -9.47 -10.73 -6.80
CA ALA A 131 -10.21 -11.23 -7.95
C ALA A 131 -10.22 -12.76 -8.03
N LEU A 132 -9.10 -13.44 -7.75
CA LEU A 132 -9.05 -14.91 -7.68
C LEU A 132 -10.03 -15.46 -6.66
N SER A 133 -10.06 -14.88 -5.46
CA SER A 133 -10.99 -15.29 -4.39
C SER A 133 -12.45 -15.04 -4.76
N TYR A 134 -12.74 -13.90 -5.40
CA TYR A 134 -14.09 -13.57 -5.87
C TYR A 134 -14.57 -14.47 -7.03
N GLY A 135 -13.68 -14.76 -7.98
CA GLY A 135 -14.05 -15.37 -9.27
C GLY A 135 -13.91 -16.88 -9.34
N LEU A 136 -13.34 -17.57 -8.33
CA LEU A 136 -13.08 -19.01 -8.39
C LEU A 136 -14.34 -19.86 -8.67
N GLU A 137 -15.51 -19.44 -8.17
CA GLU A 137 -16.78 -20.13 -8.37
C GLU A 137 -17.65 -19.52 -9.49
N LYS A 138 -17.11 -18.56 -10.25
CA LYS A 138 -17.85 -17.81 -11.28
C LYS A 138 -17.46 -18.33 -12.67
N ASN A 139 -18.46 -18.85 -13.40
CA ASN A 139 -18.28 -19.36 -14.76
C ASN A 139 -18.79 -18.38 -15.83
N ASP A 140 -19.47 -17.31 -15.44
CA ASP A 140 -19.95 -16.31 -16.38
C ASP A 140 -18.83 -15.31 -16.66
N GLY A 141 -18.53 -15.08 -17.94
CA GLY A 141 -17.62 -14.02 -18.38
C GLY A 141 -18.09 -12.66 -17.83
N LYS A 142 -17.29 -12.05 -16.94
CA LYS A 142 -17.57 -10.78 -16.29
C LYS A 142 -16.36 -9.87 -16.30
N THR A 143 -16.61 -8.59 -16.50
CA THR A 143 -15.64 -7.53 -16.27
C THR A 143 -15.87 -6.96 -14.86
N ILE A 144 -14.85 -6.98 -14.01
CA ILE A 144 -14.92 -6.44 -12.66
C ILE A 144 -13.95 -5.28 -12.45
N ALA A 145 -14.32 -4.39 -11.53
CA ALA A 145 -13.42 -3.38 -10.98
C ALA A 145 -13.12 -3.72 -9.51
N VAL A 146 -11.87 -3.96 -9.17
CA VAL A 146 -11.44 -4.17 -7.78
C VAL A 146 -10.93 -2.85 -7.22
N TYR A 147 -11.70 -2.25 -6.30
CA TYR A 147 -11.34 -1.04 -5.56
C TYR A 147 -10.75 -1.44 -4.20
N ASP A 148 -9.44 -1.32 -4.04
CA ASP A 148 -8.74 -1.66 -2.80
C ASP A 148 -8.25 -0.39 -2.09
N LEU A 149 -8.87 -0.04 -0.97
CA LEU A 149 -8.44 1.07 -0.11
C LEU A 149 -8.10 0.53 1.28
N GLY A 150 -6.80 0.30 1.49
CA GLY A 150 -6.25 -0.21 2.73
C GLY A 150 -5.86 0.87 3.73
N GLY A 151 -5.01 0.49 4.69
CA GLY A 151 -4.44 1.42 5.66
C GLY A 151 -3.39 2.36 5.05
N GLY A 152 -2.64 1.91 4.05
CA GLY A 152 -1.49 2.66 3.52
C GLY A 152 -1.55 3.03 2.04
N THR A 153 -2.27 2.24 1.23
CA THR A 153 -2.26 2.29 -0.24
C THR A 153 -3.67 2.18 -0.81
N PHE A 154 -3.82 2.71 -2.01
CA PHE A 154 -5.02 2.62 -2.82
C PHE A 154 -4.67 2.00 -4.17
N ASP A 155 -5.40 0.97 -4.58
CA ASP A 155 -5.29 0.36 -5.91
C ASP A 155 -6.68 0.25 -6.57
N ILE A 156 -6.69 0.35 -7.89
CA ILE A 156 -7.82 0.03 -8.75
C ILE A 156 -7.32 -0.86 -9.89
N SER A 157 -7.96 -2.01 -10.08
CA SER A 157 -7.70 -2.87 -11.23
C SER A 157 -9.00 -3.21 -11.95
N ILE A 158 -8.93 -3.22 -13.28
CA ILE A 158 -10.00 -3.69 -14.15
C ILE A 158 -9.61 -5.07 -14.64
N LEU A 159 -10.45 -6.07 -14.40
CA LEU A 159 -10.18 -7.46 -14.76
C LEU A 159 -11.33 -8.05 -15.56
N GLU A 160 -11.00 -8.86 -16.56
CA GLU A 160 -11.93 -9.78 -17.19
C GLU A 160 -11.75 -11.17 -16.56
N ILE A 161 -12.85 -11.78 -16.13
CA ILE A 161 -12.88 -13.09 -15.51
C ILE A 161 -13.86 -13.97 -16.28
N GLY A 162 -13.41 -15.11 -16.79
CA GLY A 162 -14.29 -16.06 -17.48
C GLY A 162 -13.57 -17.35 -17.82
N ASP A 163 -14.28 -18.48 -17.76
CA ASP A 163 -13.76 -19.81 -18.08
C ASP A 163 -12.43 -20.14 -17.39
N GLY A 164 -12.28 -19.73 -16.12
CA GLY A 164 -11.05 -19.94 -15.33
C GLY A 164 -9.89 -19.01 -15.69
N VAL A 165 -10.06 -18.10 -16.65
CA VAL A 165 -9.09 -17.08 -17.03
C VAL A 165 -9.36 -15.79 -16.27
N PHE A 166 -8.31 -15.24 -15.67
CA PHE A 166 -8.30 -13.95 -14.97
C PHE A 166 -7.30 -13.05 -15.67
N GLU A 167 -7.79 -12.07 -16.42
CA GLU A 167 -6.95 -11.14 -17.20
C GLU A 167 -7.06 -9.73 -16.64
N VAL A 168 -5.95 -9.19 -16.15
CA VAL A 168 -5.88 -7.78 -15.76
C VAL A 168 -5.79 -6.93 -17.02
N LYS A 169 -6.82 -6.13 -17.29
CA LYS A 169 -6.85 -5.22 -18.45
C LYS A 169 -6.08 -3.94 -18.17
N SER A 170 -6.19 -3.43 -16.94
CA SER A 170 -5.45 -2.26 -16.49
C SER A 170 -5.35 -2.21 -14.97
N THR A 171 -4.36 -1.47 -14.48
CA THR A 171 -4.25 -1.14 -13.07
C THR A 171 -3.76 0.29 -12.87
N ASN A 172 -4.24 0.93 -11.80
CA ASN A 172 -3.78 2.24 -11.36
C ASN A 172 -3.86 2.32 -9.83
N GLY A 173 -3.39 3.42 -9.24
CA GLY A 173 -3.44 3.55 -7.79
C GLY A 173 -2.65 4.74 -7.25
N ASP A 174 -2.59 4.80 -5.92
CA ASP A 174 -1.77 5.72 -5.16
C ASP A 174 -1.14 4.97 -3.98
N THR A 175 0.18 4.79 -4.05
CA THR A 175 0.96 4.09 -3.00
C THR A 175 1.11 4.91 -1.71
N PHE A 176 0.50 6.10 -1.65
CA PHE A 176 0.49 7.01 -0.51
C PHE A 176 -0.91 7.62 -0.30
N LEU A 177 -1.91 6.75 -0.28
CA LEU A 177 -3.30 7.07 0.04
C LEU A 177 -3.92 5.89 0.79
N GLY A 178 -4.34 6.08 2.03
CA GLY A 178 -4.99 5.03 2.82
C GLY A 178 -5.50 5.51 4.16
N GLY A 179 -6.00 4.60 4.97
CA GLY A 179 -6.58 4.89 6.29
C GLY A 179 -5.71 5.72 7.24
N GLU A 180 -4.38 5.62 7.16
CA GLU A 180 -3.45 6.46 7.95
C GLU A 180 -3.60 7.96 7.62
N ASP A 181 -3.88 8.31 6.36
CA ASP A 181 -4.07 9.69 5.95
C ASP A 181 -5.41 10.24 6.46
N PHE A 182 -6.42 9.38 6.59
CA PHE A 182 -7.71 9.71 7.19
C PHE A 182 -7.54 9.97 8.69
N ASP A 183 -6.76 9.12 9.37
CA ASP A 183 -6.44 9.29 10.79
C ASP A 183 -5.67 10.60 11.03
N ALA A 184 -4.72 10.93 10.15
CA ALA A 184 -3.97 12.17 10.21
C ALA A 184 -4.86 13.43 10.12
N GLN A 185 -5.90 13.42 9.27
CA GLN A 185 -6.85 14.54 9.19
C GLN A 185 -7.64 14.74 10.49
N ILE A 186 -8.03 13.65 11.17
CA ILE A 186 -8.71 13.73 12.47
C ILE A 186 -7.74 14.22 13.55
N VAL A 187 -6.50 13.73 13.55
CA VAL A 187 -5.45 14.18 14.47
C VAL A 187 -5.19 15.67 14.34
N GLU A 188 -5.03 16.17 13.11
CA GLU A 188 -4.83 17.60 12.83
C GLU A 188 -6.03 18.43 13.31
N PHE A 189 -7.26 17.98 13.03
CA PHE A 189 -8.48 18.63 13.52
C PHE A 189 -8.51 18.72 15.05
N LEU A 190 -8.25 17.60 15.75
CA LEU A 190 -8.28 17.54 17.21
C LEU A 190 -7.15 18.38 17.83
N ALA A 191 -5.94 18.32 17.30
CA ALA A 191 -4.80 19.07 17.79
C ALA A 191 -5.01 20.58 17.59
N ALA A 192 -5.53 20.99 16.43
CA ALA A 192 -5.83 22.40 16.16
C ALA A 192 -6.94 22.95 17.07
N ASP A 193 -7.99 22.15 17.34
CA ASP A 193 -9.06 22.52 18.28
C ASP A 193 -8.52 22.67 19.71
N PHE A 194 -7.70 21.72 20.16
CA PHE A 194 -7.07 21.76 21.48
C PHE A 194 -6.10 22.93 21.63
N GLN A 195 -5.27 23.22 20.62
CA GLN A 195 -4.39 24.38 20.59
C GLN A 195 -5.18 25.69 20.72
N LYS A 196 -6.35 25.79 20.08
CA LYS A 196 -7.20 27.00 20.20
C LYS A 196 -7.79 27.15 21.59
N ALA A 197 -8.17 26.05 22.24
CA ALA A 197 -8.79 26.07 23.56
C ALA A 197 -7.78 26.26 24.70
N GLU A 198 -6.65 25.56 24.64
CA GLU A 198 -5.68 25.44 25.74
C GLU A 198 -4.35 26.14 25.46
N SER A 199 -4.14 26.67 24.25
CA SER A 199 -2.85 27.22 23.80
C SER A 199 -1.67 26.23 23.83
N ILE A 200 -1.94 24.92 23.83
CA ILE A 200 -0.95 23.84 23.89
C ILE A 200 -0.97 23.00 22.61
N ASP A 201 0.21 22.77 22.04
CA ASP A 201 0.37 22.05 20.78
C ASP A 201 0.64 20.57 21.07
N LEU A 202 -0.41 19.75 21.01
CA LEU A 202 -0.30 18.31 21.27
C LEU A 202 0.59 17.58 20.25
N THR A 203 0.86 18.17 19.08
CA THR A 203 1.73 17.54 18.07
C THR A 203 3.20 17.53 18.49
N LYS A 204 3.58 18.38 19.45
CA LYS A 204 4.94 18.46 19.99
C LYS A 204 5.19 17.50 21.15
N ASP A 205 4.13 16.95 21.74
CA ASP A 205 4.20 15.95 22.80
C ASP A 205 4.02 14.55 22.19
N ARG A 206 5.11 13.77 22.14
CA ARG A 206 5.12 12.44 21.50
C ARG A 206 4.13 11.47 22.15
N LEU A 207 3.97 11.54 23.47
CA LEU A 207 3.05 10.68 24.20
C LEU A 207 1.60 11.07 23.91
N ALA A 208 1.30 12.38 23.94
CA ALA A 208 -0.02 12.89 23.61
C ALA A 208 -0.40 12.58 22.16
N LEU A 209 0.52 12.80 21.21
CA LEU A 209 0.31 12.54 19.78
C LEU A 209 0.01 11.06 19.51
N GLN A 210 0.70 10.14 20.18
CA GLN A 210 0.43 8.70 20.03
C GLN A 210 -0.99 8.34 20.54
N ARG A 211 -1.40 8.86 21.69
CA ARG A 211 -2.77 8.67 22.22
C ARG A 211 -3.83 9.29 21.32
N LEU A 212 -3.50 10.42 20.71
CA LEU A 212 -4.39 11.12 19.78
C LEU A 212 -4.60 10.31 18.49
N ARG A 213 -3.54 9.71 17.93
CA ARG A 213 -3.62 8.81 16.78
C ARG A 213 -4.49 7.59 17.06
N GLU A 214 -4.27 6.91 18.17
CA GLU A 214 -5.08 5.73 18.55
C GLU A 214 -6.57 6.08 18.71
N SER A 215 -6.86 7.24 19.30
CA SER A 215 -8.25 7.70 19.48
C SER A 215 -8.88 8.18 18.17
N ALA A 216 -8.09 8.78 17.27
CA ALA A 216 -8.53 9.17 15.94
C ALA A 216 -8.91 7.96 15.07
N GLU A 217 -8.07 6.91 15.03
CA GLU A 217 -8.38 5.65 14.35
C GLU A 217 -9.67 5.04 14.89
N LYS A 218 -9.81 4.99 16.21
CA LYS A 218 -11.01 4.47 16.87
C LYS A 218 -12.27 5.27 16.50
N ALA A 219 -12.19 6.61 16.56
CA ALA A 219 -13.30 7.49 16.19
C ALA A 219 -13.70 7.32 14.71
N LYS A 220 -12.72 7.22 13.80
CA LYS A 220 -12.95 6.94 12.37
C LYS A 220 -13.74 5.65 12.16
N ILE A 221 -13.33 4.58 12.84
CA ILE A 221 -13.96 3.26 12.74
C ILE A 221 -15.39 3.32 13.32
N GLU A 222 -15.57 3.91 14.50
CA GLU A 222 -16.90 4.03 15.13
C GLU A 222 -17.88 4.81 14.25
N LEU A 223 -17.43 5.92 13.65
CA LEU A 223 -18.24 6.76 12.74
C LEU A 223 -18.62 6.08 11.43
N SER A 224 -18.03 4.92 11.09
CA SER A 224 -18.49 4.10 9.97
C SER A 224 -19.84 3.42 10.26
N SER A 225 -20.26 3.35 11.52
CA SER A 225 -21.55 2.79 11.95
C SER A 225 -22.42 3.81 12.71
N ALA A 226 -21.82 4.61 13.60
CA ALA A 226 -22.49 5.67 14.36
C ALA A 226 -22.55 7.00 13.61
N GLN A 227 -23.49 7.87 13.99
CA GLN A 227 -23.57 9.25 13.45
C GLN A 227 -22.65 10.22 14.20
N THR A 228 -22.29 9.89 15.44
CA THR A 228 -21.47 10.72 16.32
C THR A 228 -20.62 9.82 17.22
N THR A 229 -19.43 10.28 17.58
CA THR A 229 -18.57 9.70 18.62
C THR A 229 -17.94 10.81 19.46
N GLU A 230 -17.41 10.47 20.63
CA GLU A 230 -16.66 11.37 21.50
C GLU A 230 -15.23 10.87 21.66
N VAL A 231 -14.27 11.73 21.29
CA VAL A 231 -12.87 11.54 21.64
C VAL A 231 -12.66 12.08 23.05
N ASN A 232 -12.43 11.17 24.00
CA ASN A 232 -12.26 11.50 25.41
C ASN A 232 -10.90 10.99 25.91
N LEU A 233 -9.96 11.91 26.06
CA LEU A 233 -8.57 11.69 26.45
C LEU A 233 -8.27 12.44 27.74
N PRO A 234 -8.50 11.81 28.91
CA PRO A 234 -8.16 12.43 30.18
C PRO A 234 -6.63 12.45 30.38
N PHE A 235 -6.14 13.49 31.06
CA PHE A 235 -4.70 13.67 31.33
C PHE A 235 -3.87 13.59 30.04
N ILE A 236 -4.31 14.26 28.99
CA ILE A 236 -3.63 14.20 27.69
C ILE A 236 -2.28 14.92 27.73
N THR A 237 -2.20 16.00 28.51
CA THR A 237 -0.98 16.76 28.79
C THR A 237 -1.16 17.54 30.11
N ALA A 238 -0.18 18.36 30.49
CA ALA A 238 -0.26 19.24 31.67
C ALA A 238 0.46 20.56 31.42
N ASP A 239 0.02 21.62 32.09
CA ASP A 239 0.67 22.93 32.12
C ASP A 239 0.85 23.43 33.57
N ALA A 240 1.23 24.70 33.73
CA ALA A 240 1.39 25.33 35.04
C ALA A 240 0.08 25.39 35.88
N THR A 241 -1.08 25.26 35.25
CA THR A 241 -2.40 25.27 35.90
C THR A 241 -2.87 23.87 36.29
N GLY A 242 -2.21 22.82 35.78
CA GLY A 242 -2.48 21.43 36.13
C GLY A 242 -2.69 20.52 34.92
N PRO A 243 -3.23 19.32 35.12
CA PRO A 243 -3.51 18.38 34.05
C PRO A 243 -4.62 18.90 33.12
N LYS A 244 -4.49 18.60 31.82
CA LYS A 244 -5.45 18.94 30.78
C LYS A 244 -6.09 17.68 30.21
N HIS A 245 -7.30 17.84 29.70
CA HIS A 245 -8.12 16.76 29.15
C HIS A 245 -8.65 17.19 27.79
N LEU A 246 -8.69 16.28 26.82
CA LEU A 246 -9.35 16.53 25.54
C LEU A 246 -10.68 15.78 25.53
N VAL A 247 -11.77 16.52 25.39
CA VAL A 247 -13.12 15.97 25.21
C VAL A 247 -13.73 16.65 23.99
N LYS A 248 -13.92 15.90 22.92
CA LYS A 248 -14.43 16.42 21.65
C LYS A 248 -15.42 15.45 21.01
N ALA A 249 -16.66 15.90 20.85
CA ALA A 249 -17.63 15.21 20.01
C ALA A 249 -17.30 15.46 18.53
N ILE A 250 -17.35 14.40 17.71
CA ILE A 250 -17.15 14.42 16.26
C ILE A 250 -18.36 13.75 15.61
N SER A 251 -18.96 14.40 14.62
CA SER A 251 -20.02 13.80 13.81
C SER A 251 -19.46 13.09 12.57
N ARG A 252 -20.23 12.17 11.98
CA ARG A 252 -19.90 11.56 10.68
C ARG A 252 -19.74 12.64 9.60
N SER A 253 -20.62 13.64 9.60
CA SER A 253 -20.53 14.76 8.66
C SER A 253 -19.24 15.59 8.82
N ASP A 254 -18.72 15.74 10.04
CA ASP A 254 -17.41 16.38 10.25
C ASP A 254 -16.29 15.54 9.66
N LEU A 255 -16.28 14.23 9.92
CA LEU A 255 -15.31 13.31 9.35
C LEU A 255 -15.33 13.35 7.82
N GLU A 256 -16.51 13.23 7.22
CA GLU A 256 -16.69 13.27 5.76
C GLU A 256 -16.13 14.56 5.16
N ARG A 257 -16.41 15.71 5.78
CA ARG A 257 -15.86 17.01 5.35
C ARG A 257 -14.34 17.07 5.46
N LEU A 258 -13.75 16.50 6.51
CA LEU A 258 -12.29 16.49 6.72
C LEU A 258 -11.58 15.63 5.67
N VAL A 259 -12.16 14.49 5.29
CA VAL A 259 -11.48 13.50 4.44
C VAL A 259 -11.95 13.48 2.99
N GLU A 260 -12.95 14.29 2.61
CA GLU A 260 -13.43 14.41 1.22
C GLU A 260 -12.29 14.62 0.21
N PRO A 261 -11.26 15.46 0.45
CA PRO A 261 -10.15 15.59 -0.50
C PRO A 261 -9.37 14.29 -0.72
N LEU A 262 -9.25 13.43 0.31
CA LEU A 262 -8.59 12.12 0.21
C LEU A 262 -9.43 11.14 -0.60
N ILE A 263 -10.76 11.14 -0.39
CA ILE A 263 -11.68 10.31 -1.18
C ILE A 263 -11.66 10.74 -2.65
N GLN A 264 -11.68 12.04 -2.94
CA GLN A 264 -11.62 12.55 -4.32
C GLN A 264 -10.31 12.20 -5.04
N ARG A 265 -9.18 12.07 -4.31
CA ARG A 265 -7.92 11.58 -4.88
C ARG A 265 -8.03 10.16 -5.44
N SER A 266 -8.96 9.33 -4.96
CA SER A 266 -9.13 7.97 -5.47
C SER A 266 -9.85 7.91 -6.82
N ILE A 267 -10.61 8.94 -7.19
CA ILE A 267 -11.41 8.98 -8.43
C ILE A 267 -10.55 9.05 -9.70
N GLU A 268 -9.47 9.82 -9.68
CA GLU A 268 -8.62 10.01 -10.86
C GLU A 268 -7.95 8.70 -11.32
N PRO A 269 -7.37 7.86 -10.42
CA PRO A 269 -6.95 6.52 -10.79
C PRO A 269 -8.06 5.65 -11.40
N LEU A 270 -9.31 5.75 -10.93
CA LEU A 270 -10.43 4.99 -11.53
C LEU A 270 -10.63 5.35 -13.00
N LYS A 271 -10.65 6.66 -13.30
CA LYS A 271 -10.79 7.15 -14.68
C LYS A 271 -9.65 6.69 -15.56
N LYS A 272 -8.42 6.73 -15.05
CA LYS A 272 -7.23 6.28 -15.78
C LYS A 272 -7.26 4.77 -16.05
N ALA A 273 -7.63 3.96 -15.05
CA ALA A 273 -7.74 2.52 -15.21
C ALA A 273 -8.79 2.16 -16.28
N LEU A 274 -9.97 2.80 -16.24
CA LEU A 274 -11.00 2.61 -17.27
C LEU A 274 -10.51 3.03 -18.66
N ALA A 275 -9.88 4.19 -18.77
CA ALA A 275 -9.33 4.68 -20.04
C ALA A 275 -8.25 3.74 -20.61
N ASP A 276 -7.35 3.25 -19.76
CA ASP A 276 -6.29 2.31 -20.14
C ASP A 276 -6.86 0.95 -20.57
N ALA A 277 -7.96 0.51 -19.97
CA ALA A 277 -8.69 -0.69 -20.37
C ALA A 277 -9.54 -0.48 -21.64
N GLY A 278 -9.68 0.76 -22.13
CA GLY A 278 -10.59 1.08 -23.23
C GLY A 278 -12.07 0.94 -22.87
N MET A 279 -12.41 1.02 -21.57
CA MET A 279 -13.74 0.75 -21.02
C MET A 279 -14.38 2.00 -20.42
N LYS A 280 -15.70 1.96 -20.28
CA LYS A 280 -16.52 2.94 -19.56
C LYS A 280 -17.08 2.30 -18.29
N THR A 281 -17.61 3.13 -17.39
CA THR A 281 -18.24 2.66 -16.15
C THR A 281 -19.39 1.68 -16.39
N GLY A 282 -20.11 1.82 -17.51
CA GLY A 282 -21.20 0.92 -17.91
C GLY A 282 -20.75 -0.45 -18.41
N ASP A 283 -19.47 -0.62 -18.77
CA ASP A 283 -18.90 -1.90 -19.23
C ASP A 283 -18.42 -2.79 -18.07
N ILE A 284 -18.39 -2.24 -16.85
CA ILE A 284 -18.05 -2.99 -15.64
C ILE A 284 -19.30 -3.70 -15.15
N ASP A 285 -19.25 -5.02 -14.92
CA ASP A 285 -20.36 -5.81 -14.41
C ASP A 285 -20.48 -5.67 -12.88
N GLU A 286 -19.38 -5.86 -12.16
CA GLU A 286 -19.34 -5.80 -10.69
C GLU A 286 -18.18 -4.95 -10.17
N VAL A 287 -18.40 -4.28 -9.03
CA VAL A 287 -17.37 -3.52 -8.32
C VAL A 287 -17.09 -4.20 -7.00
N VAL A 288 -15.89 -4.72 -6.81
CA VAL A 288 -15.47 -5.44 -5.59
C VAL A 288 -14.71 -4.48 -4.68
N LEU A 289 -15.17 -4.32 -3.43
CA LEU A 289 -14.49 -3.49 -2.43
C LEU A 289 -13.54 -4.34 -1.58
N VAL A 290 -12.30 -3.87 -1.46
CA VAL A 290 -11.23 -4.51 -0.69
C VAL A 290 -10.60 -3.50 0.25
N GLY A 291 -10.16 -3.96 1.42
CA GLY A 291 -9.49 -3.11 2.42
C GLY A 291 -10.45 -2.43 3.38
N GLY A 292 -10.06 -2.39 4.66
CA GLY A 292 -10.93 -1.92 5.75
C GLY A 292 -11.40 -0.47 5.61
N MET A 293 -10.69 0.39 4.87
CA MET A 293 -11.11 1.78 4.69
C MET A 293 -12.34 1.92 3.77
N THR A 294 -12.64 0.90 2.96
CA THR A 294 -13.89 0.83 2.17
C THR A 294 -15.14 0.60 3.01
N ARG A 295 -14.99 0.33 4.32
CA ARG A 295 -16.12 0.24 5.26
C ARG A 295 -16.75 1.61 5.55
N MET A 296 -16.05 2.72 5.28
CA MET A 296 -16.60 4.07 5.44
C MET A 296 -17.78 4.30 4.47
N PRO A 297 -18.98 4.69 4.96
CA PRO A 297 -20.15 4.90 4.11
C PRO A 297 -19.90 5.84 2.92
N ARG A 298 -19.23 6.97 3.16
CA ARG A 298 -18.90 7.95 2.13
C ARG A 298 -18.05 7.40 0.99
N VAL A 299 -17.08 6.52 1.29
CA VAL A 299 -16.26 5.86 0.26
C VAL A 299 -17.16 5.00 -0.63
N ARG A 300 -18.07 4.22 -0.04
CA ARG A 300 -19.01 3.36 -0.78
C ARG A 300 -19.96 4.18 -1.65
N GLU A 301 -20.46 5.30 -1.14
CA GLU A 301 -21.31 6.24 -1.89
C GLU A 301 -20.60 6.84 -3.10
N VAL A 302 -19.35 7.26 -2.93
CA VAL A 302 -18.54 7.82 -4.02
C VAL A 302 -18.27 6.77 -5.08
N VAL A 303 -17.89 5.54 -4.69
CA VAL A 303 -17.69 4.43 -5.62
C VAL A 303 -19.00 4.07 -6.35
N LYS A 304 -20.11 3.97 -5.63
CA LYS A 304 -21.45 3.72 -6.20
C LYS A 304 -21.82 4.80 -7.22
N SER A 305 -21.59 6.07 -6.87
CA SER A 305 -21.91 7.21 -7.74
C SER A 305 -21.04 7.21 -9.00
N PHE A 306 -19.77 6.83 -8.88
CA PHE A 306 -18.85 6.78 -10.00
C PHE A 306 -19.22 5.66 -11.00
N PHE A 307 -19.46 4.44 -10.52
CA PHE A 307 -19.79 3.30 -11.38
C PHE A 307 -21.28 3.18 -11.72
N GLY A 308 -22.15 3.91 -11.04
CA GLY A 308 -23.60 3.84 -11.22
C GLY A 308 -24.23 2.53 -10.74
N LYS A 309 -23.54 1.77 -9.87
CA LYS A 309 -24.01 0.46 -9.37
C LYS A 309 -23.57 0.22 -7.93
N GLU A 310 -24.31 -0.65 -7.24
CA GLU A 310 -23.97 -1.06 -5.88
C GLU A 310 -22.68 -1.91 -5.88
N PRO A 311 -21.70 -1.58 -5.04
CA PRO A 311 -20.53 -2.43 -4.87
C PRO A 311 -20.90 -3.79 -4.25
N HIS A 312 -20.24 -4.83 -4.73
CA HIS A 312 -20.37 -6.21 -4.28
C HIS A 312 -20.01 -6.33 -2.78
N THR A 313 -20.83 -7.10 -2.04
CA THR A 313 -20.69 -7.30 -0.58
C THR A 313 -20.47 -8.75 -0.17
N GLY A 314 -20.44 -9.68 -1.13
CA GLY A 314 -20.27 -11.11 -0.86
C GLY A 314 -18.83 -11.54 -0.54
N VAL A 315 -17.86 -10.62 -0.56
CA VAL A 315 -16.48 -10.89 -0.14
C VAL A 315 -16.15 -10.16 1.15
N ASN A 316 -15.36 -10.79 2.02
CA ASN A 316 -14.83 -10.15 3.21
C ASN A 316 -13.65 -9.24 2.83
N PRO A 317 -13.77 -7.90 2.94
CA PRO A 317 -12.72 -6.97 2.50
C PRO A 317 -11.41 -7.10 3.27
N ASP A 318 -11.40 -7.78 4.43
CA ASP A 318 -10.21 -7.95 5.27
C ASP A 318 -9.45 -9.26 4.97
N GLU A 319 -10.11 -10.26 4.35
CA GLU A 319 -9.57 -11.62 4.17
C GLU A 319 -9.38 -12.00 2.70
N VAL A 320 -10.13 -11.37 1.78
CA VAL A 320 -10.23 -11.75 0.36
C VAL A 320 -8.87 -11.81 -0.34
N VAL A 321 -7.95 -10.92 0.01
CA VAL A 321 -6.58 -10.88 -0.53
C VAL A 321 -5.76 -12.08 -0.04
N ALA A 322 -5.84 -12.42 1.25
CA ALA A 322 -5.11 -13.56 1.81
C ALA A 322 -5.64 -14.89 1.26
N MET A 323 -6.96 -15.01 1.10
CA MET A 323 -7.59 -16.15 0.44
C MET A 323 -7.12 -16.29 -1.00
N GLY A 324 -7.06 -15.20 -1.75
CA GLY A 324 -6.51 -15.18 -3.11
C GLY A 324 -5.06 -15.63 -3.21
N ALA A 325 -4.22 -15.21 -2.27
CA ALA A 325 -2.83 -15.65 -2.19
C ALA A 325 -2.71 -17.15 -1.89
N ALA A 326 -3.58 -17.69 -1.04
CA ALA A 326 -3.66 -19.12 -0.78
C ALA A 326 -4.12 -19.91 -2.01
N ILE A 327 -5.13 -19.43 -2.75
CA ILE A 327 -5.57 -20.01 -4.02
C ILE A 327 -4.41 -20.02 -5.02
N GLN A 328 -3.66 -18.92 -5.15
CA GLN A 328 -2.48 -18.84 -6.00
C GLN A 328 -1.40 -19.86 -5.60
N ALA A 329 -1.21 -20.12 -4.31
CA ALA A 329 -0.30 -21.17 -3.85
C ALA A 329 -0.79 -22.56 -4.30
N GLY A 330 -2.09 -22.84 -4.18
CA GLY A 330 -2.70 -24.08 -4.67
C GLY A 330 -2.59 -24.25 -6.19
N VAL A 331 -2.67 -23.16 -6.97
CA VAL A 331 -2.41 -23.18 -8.43
C VAL A 331 -0.96 -23.57 -8.73
N LEU A 332 0.01 -23.06 -7.97
CA LEU A 332 1.44 -23.38 -8.16
C LEU A 332 1.78 -24.84 -7.79
N GLN A 333 1.05 -25.42 -6.84
CA GLN A 333 1.18 -26.82 -6.45
C GLN A 333 0.42 -27.78 -7.37
N GLY A 334 -0.54 -27.27 -8.15
CA GLY A 334 -1.40 -28.06 -9.05
C GLY A 334 -2.67 -28.61 -8.38
N ASP A 335 -2.95 -28.21 -7.14
CA ASP A 335 -4.15 -28.58 -6.39
C ASP A 335 -5.38 -27.82 -6.88
N VAL A 336 -5.19 -26.56 -7.31
CA VAL A 336 -6.22 -25.76 -7.99
C VAL A 336 -5.98 -25.85 -9.49
N LYS A 337 -6.93 -26.44 -10.21
CA LYS A 337 -6.86 -26.68 -11.66
C LYS A 337 -7.69 -25.66 -12.41
N ASP A 338 -7.43 -25.58 -13.72
CA ASP A 338 -8.21 -24.79 -14.67
C ASP A 338 -8.29 -23.29 -14.33
N VAL A 339 -7.24 -22.77 -13.66
CA VAL A 339 -7.08 -21.34 -13.39
C VAL A 339 -5.86 -20.80 -14.15
N LEU A 340 -6.08 -19.81 -15.01
CA LEU A 340 -5.04 -19.08 -15.72
C LEU A 340 -5.05 -17.61 -15.30
N LEU A 341 -3.93 -17.12 -14.79
CA LEU A 341 -3.76 -15.72 -14.41
C LEU A 341 -2.85 -14.98 -15.40
N LEU A 342 -3.39 -13.93 -16.01
CA LEU A 342 -2.68 -12.99 -16.88
C LEU A 342 -2.66 -11.61 -16.20
N ASP A 343 -1.56 -11.30 -15.52
CA ASP A 343 -1.34 -10.01 -14.85
C ASP A 343 -0.53 -9.06 -15.77
N VAL A 344 -0.36 -7.80 -15.35
CA VAL A 344 0.32 -6.76 -16.13
C VAL A 344 1.37 -6.00 -15.31
N THR A 345 2.30 -5.30 -15.99
CA THR A 345 3.16 -4.31 -15.33
C THR A 345 2.43 -2.99 -15.09
N PRO A 346 2.43 -2.40 -13.88
CA PRO A 346 1.68 -1.18 -13.57
C PRO A 346 2.31 0.10 -14.13
N LEU A 347 3.61 0.06 -14.47
CA LEU A 347 4.41 1.21 -14.88
C LEU A 347 5.17 0.87 -16.15
N SER A 348 5.31 1.86 -17.03
CA SER A 348 6.16 1.72 -18.20
C SER A 348 7.62 1.58 -17.77
N LEU A 349 8.31 0.61 -18.36
CA LEU A 349 9.76 0.43 -18.23
C LEU A 349 10.43 1.08 -19.44
N GLY A 350 11.45 1.90 -19.21
CA GLY A 350 12.16 2.59 -20.28
C GLY A 350 13.57 2.99 -19.89
N ILE A 351 14.23 3.68 -20.81
CA ILE A 351 15.61 4.13 -20.67
C ILE A 351 15.72 5.63 -20.90
N GLU A 352 16.77 6.23 -20.34
CA GLU A 352 17.16 7.59 -20.70
C GLU A 352 17.90 7.59 -22.05
N THR A 353 17.44 8.44 -22.96
CA THR A 353 18.06 8.69 -24.26
C THR A 353 18.61 10.12 -24.35
N LEU A 354 19.25 10.46 -25.48
CA LEU A 354 19.84 11.77 -25.72
C LEU A 354 18.86 12.90 -25.37
N GLY A 355 19.34 13.91 -24.63
CA GLY A 355 18.52 15.02 -24.14
C GLY A 355 17.80 14.75 -22.82
N GLY A 356 18.05 13.63 -22.14
CA GLY A 356 17.42 13.29 -20.86
C GLY A 356 15.97 12.81 -21.00
N VAL A 357 15.58 12.40 -22.21
CA VAL A 357 14.22 11.96 -22.54
C VAL A 357 14.02 10.51 -22.10
N PHE A 358 12.86 10.19 -21.55
CA PHE A 358 12.44 8.84 -21.21
C PHE A 358 11.84 8.15 -22.43
N THR A 359 12.54 7.14 -22.95
CA THR A 359 12.06 6.31 -24.05
C THR A 359 11.49 5.00 -23.50
N ARG A 360 10.18 4.80 -23.65
CA ARG A 360 9.48 3.59 -23.21
C ARG A 360 9.92 2.38 -24.03
N MET A 361 10.17 1.28 -23.33
CA MET A 361 10.55 -0.02 -23.90
C MET A 361 9.41 -1.03 -23.78
N ILE A 362 8.76 -1.03 -22.62
CA ILE A 362 7.57 -1.82 -22.30
C ILE A 362 6.58 -0.83 -21.69
N ASP A 363 5.43 -0.66 -22.33
CA ASP A 363 4.38 0.23 -21.84
C ASP A 363 3.69 -0.36 -20.61
N ARG A 364 3.17 0.49 -19.73
CA ARG A 364 2.29 0.07 -18.64
C ARG A 364 1.10 -0.75 -19.16
N ASN A 365 0.56 -1.60 -18.31
CA ASN A 365 -0.51 -2.56 -18.61
C ASN A 365 -0.14 -3.63 -19.67
N THR A 366 1.15 -3.78 -20.04
CA THR A 366 1.61 -4.92 -20.83
C THR A 366 1.53 -6.20 -19.98
N THR A 367 0.90 -7.26 -20.51
CA THR A 367 0.80 -8.57 -19.87
C THR A 367 2.17 -9.14 -19.53
N ILE A 368 2.30 -9.75 -18.35
CA ILE A 368 3.54 -10.38 -17.87
C ILE A 368 3.37 -11.91 -17.74
N PRO A 369 4.44 -12.68 -18.01
CA PRO A 369 5.80 -12.25 -18.37
C PRO A 369 5.90 -11.73 -19.82
N THR A 370 6.75 -10.73 -20.05
CA THR A 370 7.02 -10.15 -21.38
C THR A 370 8.51 -9.92 -21.60
N LYS A 371 8.92 -9.78 -22.86
CA LYS A 371 10.29 -9.48 -23.26
C LYS A 371 10.32 -8.45 -24.38
N LYS A 372 11.15 -7.42 -24.21
CA LYS A 372 11.55 -6.48 -25.27
C LYS A 372 13.05 -6.61 -25.50
N SER A 373 13.50 -6.41 -26.73
CA SER A 373 14.93 -6.37 -27.06
C SER A 373 15.17 -5.24 -28.05
N GLN A 374 16.25 -4.52 -27.83
CA GLN A 374 16.71 -3.42 -28.69
C GLN A 374 18.23 -3.44 -28.73
N THR A 375 18.78 -3.25 -29.92
CA THR A 375 20.22 -3.17 -30.14
C THR A 375 20.70 -1.75 -29.85
N TYR A 376 21.74 -1.65 -29.02
CA TYR A 376 22.47 -0.40 -28.77
C TYR A 376 23.87 -0.51 -29.37
N SER A 377 24.44 0.64 -29.71
CA SER A 377 25.79 0.75 -30.27
C SER A 377 26.52 1.93 -29.63
N THR A 378 27.83 1.96 -29.78
CA THR A 378 28.64 3.13 -29.47
C THR A 378 28.20 4.32 -30.32
N ALA A 379 28.23 5.51 -29.72
CA ALA A 379 28.00 6.79 -30.37
C ALA A 379 29.30 7.42 -30.89
N ASP A 380 30.45 7.03 -30.33
CA ASP A 380 31.77 7.58 -30.65
C ASP A 380 32.82 6.49 -30.95
N ASP A 381 33.83 6.84 -31.75
CA ASP A 381 35.00 6.00 -32.01
C ASP A 381 35.80 5.76 -30.73
N ASN A 382 36.19 4.49 -30.48
CA ASN A 382 36.89 4.05 -29.26
C ASN A 382 36.09 4.21 -27.95
N GLN A 383 34.76 4.30 -28.02
CA GLN A 383 33.91 4.23 -26.83
C GLN A 383 33.95 2.81 -26.23
N ASN A 384 34.58 2.66 -25.07
CA ASN A 384 34.78 1.37 -24.39
C ASN A 384 33.59 0.93 -23.50
N ALA A 385 32.55 1.78 -23.36
CA ALA A 385 31.38 1.46 -22.55
C ALA A 385 30.10 2.10 -23.08
N VAL A 386 29.00 1.34 -23.08
CA VAL A 386 27.65 1.86 -23.31
C VAL A 386 26.88 1.86 -21.98
N THR A 387 26.56 3.05 -21.49
CA THR A 387 25.81 3.24 -20.24
C THR A 387 24.31 3.31 -20.52
N ILE A 388 23.53 2.41 -19.92
CA ILE A 388 22.07 2.37 -20.03
C ILE A 388 21.48 2.67 -18.65
N ARG A 389 20.81 3.82 -18.51
CA ARG A 389 20.06 4.15 -17.29
C ARG A 389 18.60 3.76 -17.47
N VAL A 390 18.11 2.91 -16.59
CA VAL A 390 16.77 2.31 -16.66
C VAL A 390 15.84 2.97 -15.64
N PHE A 391 14.61 3.27 -16.05
CA PHE A 391 13.60 3.97 -15.25
C PHE A 391 12.23 3.30 -15.36
N GLN A 392 11.39 3.54 -14.35
CA GLN A 392 9.96 3.25 -14.35
C GLN A 392 9.14 4.54 -14.16
N GLY A 393 8.13 4.75 -14.99
CA GLY A 393 7.20 5.87 -14.85
C GLY A 393 6.57 6.33 -16.17
N GLU A 394 5.83 7.45 -16.11
CA GLU A 394 5.02 7.95 -17.23
C GLU A 394 5.37 9.38 -17.67
N ARG A 395 6.38 9.98 -17.05
CA ARG A 395 6.83 11.34 -17.38
C ARG A 395 7.74 11.31 -18.61
N GLU A 396 7.71 12.37 -19.40
CA GLU A 396 8.50 12.46 -20.64
C GLU A 396 10.00 12.59 -20.37
N MET A 397 10.39 13.24 -19.26
CA MET A 397 11.78 13.40 -18.86
C MET A 397 12.21 12.28 -17.91
N ALA A 398 13.38 11.69 -18.15
CA ALA A 398 13.91 10.59 -17.35
C ALA A 398 14.08 10.99 -15.86
N ALA A 399 14.48 12.23 -15.60
CA ALA A 399 14.68 12.76 -14.24
C ALA A 399 13.39 12.80 -13.38
N ASP A 400 12.22 12.83 -14.02
CA ASP A 400 10.91 12.85 -13.34
C ASP A 400 10.34 11.45 -13.11
N ASN A 401 11.07 10.41 -13.53
CA ASN A 401 10.70 9.01 -13.37
C ASN A 401 11.58 8.32 -12.31
N LYS A 402 11.15 7.15 -11.85
CA LYS A 402 11.88 6.37 -10.84
C LYS A 402 13.05 5.65 -11.50
N ILE A 403 14.28 6.05 -11.17
CA ILE A 403 15.47 5.29 -11.57
C ILE A 403 15.48 3.90 -10.91
N LEU A 404 15.77 2.87 -11.69
CA LEU A 404 15.97 1.50 -11.23
C LEU A 404 17.45 1.14 -11.12
N GLY A 405 18.26 1.64 -12.06
CA GLY A 405 19.69 1.36 -12.05
C GLY A 405 20.40 1.89 -13.30
N GLN A 406 21.71 1.79 -13.25
CA GLN A 406 22.61 2.06 -14.36
C GLN A 406 23.32 0.76 -14.73
N PHE A 407 23.32 0.43 -16.01
CA PHE A 407 23.94 -0.76 -16.57
C PHE A 407 25.03 -0.33 -17.54
N ASP A 408 26.28 -0.60 -17.18
CA ASP A 408 27.43 -0.29 -18.02
C ASP A 408 27.84 -1.55 -18.79
N LEU A 409 27.66 -1.51 -20.11
CA LEU A 409 28.13 -2.55 -21.03
C LEU A 409 29.56 -2.21 -21.43
N ILE A 410 30.53 -2.87 -20.80
CA ILE A 410 31.97 -2.66 -21.04
C ILE A 410 32.46 -3.69 -22.06
N GLY A 411 33.20 -3.24 -23.07
CA GLY A 411 33.70 -4.07 -24.18
C GLY A 411 35.12 -3.71 -24.57
#